data_AF-A0A317I583-F1
#
_entry.id   AF-A0A317I583-F1
#
_cell.length_a   1.000
_cell.length_b   1.000
_cell.length_c   1.000
_cell.angle_alpha   90.00
_cell.angle_beta   90.00
_cell.angle_gamma   90.00
#
_symmetry.space_group_name_H-M   'P 1'
#
loop_
_entity.id
_entity.type
_entity.pdbx_description
1 polymer ?
#
loop_
_entity_poly.entity_id
_entity_poly.type
_entity_poly.pdbx_seq_one_letter_code
_entity_poly.pdbx_strand_id
1 'polypeptide(L)'
;MVEATGKLSSKDTAMARLLKFAPWLALILTTFPVPVVFLVLFLLSEATESAAIYLLLAGLSLAAGAALGLLISLILVIYRRHWLAQLRDRLASDGITANEVVWFRSELTSSERAALDEIKQTNPLLADAYLDTLASRLTASRIISRSKREILKVERRINRARTLGTNEANALQQELEGDRTRLDQIRQNANEHLMKARTQLQVIEATASRKLNETETNLMMQRLGSAEDTLPLVLEIARMEQQVLRESRDDHKLQSSTD
;
A
#
# COMPACT_ATOMS: atom_id res chain seq x y z
N MET A 1 -17.24 15.51 -2.14
CA MET A 1 -16.19 14.54 -1.79
C MET A 1 -16.53 13.22 -2.44
N VAL A 2 -16.06 13.00 -3.66
CA VAL A 2 -16.14 11.68 -4.30
C VAL A 2 -14.88 10.94 -3.83
N GLU A 3 -15.02 10.03 -2.87
CA GLU A 3 -13.96 9.07 -2.58
C GLU A 3 -13.71 8.30 -3.88
N ALA A 4 -12.55 8.50 -4.50
CA ALA A 4 -12.07 7.59 -5.52
C ALA A 4 -11.97 6.22 -4.85
N THR A 5 -12.98 5.37 -5.02
CA THR A 5 -13.03 4.02 -4.49
C THR A 5 -11.85 3.25 -5.06
N GLY A 6 -10.78 3.11 -4.27
CA GLY A 6 -9.64 2.27 -4.61
C GLY A 6 -10.10 0.84 -4.91
N LYS A 7 -9.32 0.10 -5.73
CA LYS A 7 -9.66 -1.27 -6.15
C LYS A 7 -9.66 -2.29 -5.00
N LEU A 8 -9.28 -1.84 -3.80
CA LEU A 8 -9.35 -2.59 -2.56
C LEU A 8 -10.79 -3.00 -2.24
N SER A 9 -10.99 -4.31 -2.05
CA SER A 9 -12.26 -4.79 -1.53
C SER A 9 -12.45 -4.27 -0.11
N SER A 10 -13.68 -3.88 0.25
CA SER A 10 -14.05 -3.55 1.63
C SER A 10 -13.65 -4.69 2.60
N LYS A 11 -13.69 -5.94 2.11
CA LYS A 11 -13.21 -7.13 2.83
C LYS A 11 -11.73 -7.06 3.19
N ASP A 12 -10.87 -6.57 2.31
CA ASP A 12 -9.41 -6.48 2.55
C ASP A 12 -9.12 -5.43 3.63
N THR A 13 -9.83 -4.31 3.59
CA THR A 13 -9.70 -3.26 4.63
C THR A 13 -10.18 -3.75 5.99
N ALA A 14 -11.30 -4.49 6.04
CA ALA A 14 -11.84 -5.08 7.26
C ALA A 14 -10.90 -6.15 7.82
N MET A 15 -10.39 -7.03 6.95
CA MET A 15 -9.44 -8.09 7.30
C MET A 15 -8.15 -7.50 7.88
N ALA A 16 -7.61 -6.44 7.30
CA ALA A 16 -6.42 -5.77 7.84
C ALA A 16 -6.64 -5.13 9.21
N ARG A 17 -7.81 -4.52 9.45
CA ARG A 17 -8.18 -3.98 10.77
C ARG A 17 -8.28 -5.12 11.79
N LEU A 18 -8.93 -6.23 11.42
CA LEU A 18 -9.06 -7.40 12.28
C LEU A 18 -7.69 -7.99 12.64
N LEU A 19 -6.83 -8.23 11.64
CA LEU A 19 -5.47 -8.77 11.83
C LEU A 19 -4.55 -7.86 12.64
N LYS A 20 -4.83 -6.55 12.72
CA LYS A 20 -4.07 -5.63 13.59
C LYS A 20 -4.31 -5.94 15.07
N PHE A 21 -5.54 -6.26 15.45
CA PHE A 21 -5.94 -6.52 16.84
C PHE A 21 -5.98 -8.01 17.19
N ALA A 22 -6.06 -8.89 16.20
CA ALA A 22 -6.18 -10.34 16.40
C ALA A 22 -5.12 -10.95 17.32
N PRO A 23 -3.81 -10.61 17.24
CA PRO A 23 -2.81 -11.19 18.15
C PRO A 23 -3.03 -10.81 19.62
N TRP A 24 -3.47 -9.56 19.87
CA TRP A 24 -3.78 -9.08 21.21
C TRP A 24 -5.06 -9.71 21.76
N LEU A 25 -6.11 -9.79 20.94
CA LEU A 25 -7.36 -10.47 21.29
C LEU A 25 -7.13 -11.95 21.57
N ALA A 26 -6.36 -12.63 20.73
CA ALA A 26 -6.04 -14.04 20.94
C ALA A 26 -5.32 -14.26 22.27
N LEU A 27 -4.31 -13.44 22.58
CA LEU A 27 -3.57 -13.55 23.84
C LEU A 27 -4.49 -13.34 25.05
N ILE A 28 -5.35 -12.32 25.05
CA ILE A 28 -6.29 -12.06 26.15
C ILE A 28 -7.29 -13.22 26.27
N LEU A 29 -7.86 -13.65 25.15
CA LEU A 29 -8.91 -14.67 25.13
C LEU A 29 -8.40 -16.05 25.55
N THR A 30 -7.13 -16.38 25.29
CA THR A 30 -6.56 -17.66 25.70
C THR A 30 -5.99 -17.63 27.12
N THR A 31 -5.52 -16.48 27.59
CA THR A 31 -4.79 -16.37 28.87
C THR A 31 -5.72 -16.19 30.06
N PHE A 32 -6.83 -15.46 29.92
CA PHE A 32 -7.64 -15.04 31.07
C PHE A 32 -8.82 -15.93 31.49
N PRO A 33 -9.57 -16.63 30.60
CA PRO A 33 -10.85 -17.22 31.04
C PRO A 33 -10.67 -18.35 32.04
N VAL A 34 -9.68 -19.23 31.84
CA VAL A 34 -9.46 -20.40 32.71
C VAL A 34 -8.91 -19.98 34.09
N PRO A 35 -7.88 -19.13 34.21
CA PRO A 35 -7.39 -18.67 35.50
C PRO A 35 -8.44 -17.88 36.29
N VAL A 36 -9.27 -17.08 35.62
CA VAL A 36 -10.34 -16.33 36.28
C VAL A 36 -11.37 -17.26 36.92
N VAL A 37 -11.75 -18.35 36.24
CA VAL A 37 -12.66 -19.36 36.82
C VAL A 37 -12.07 -19.97 38.09
N PHE A 38 -10.80 -20.39 38.07
CA PHE A 38 -10.15 -20.96 39.25
C PHE A 38 -9.95 -19.93 40.37
N LEU A 39 -9.71 -18.67 40.05
CA LEU A 39 -9.61 -17.59 41.03
C LEU A 39 -10.96 -17.32 41.70
N VAL A 40 -12.07 -17.35 40.95
CA VAL A 40 -13.42 -17.22 41.52
C VAL A 40 -13.74 -18.41 42.43
N LEU A 41 -13.39 -19.65 42.02
CA LEU A 41 -13.56 -20.83 42.86
C LEU A 41 -12.73 -20.76 44.15
N PHE A 42 -11.51 -20.19 44.07
CA PHE A 42 -10.69 -19.89 45.24
C PHE A 42 -11.39 -18.92 46.20
N LEU A 43 -11.96 -17.82 45.70
CA LEU A 43 -12.66 -16.82 46.53
C LEU A 43 -13.95 -17.35 47.18
N LEU A 44 -14.60 -18.33 46.55
CA LEU A 44 -15.82 -18.98 47.06
C LEU A 44 -15.52 -20.17 47.98
N SER A 45 -14.25 -20.56 48.14
CA SER A 45 -13.87 -21.72 48.93
C SER A 45 -13.84 -21.40 50.43
N GLU A 46 -14.69 -22.06 51.20
CA GLU A 46 -14.71 -21.91 52.67
C GLU A 46 -13.63 -22.75 53.37
N ALA A 47 -13.15 -23.82 52.72
CA ALA A 47 -12.14 -24.72 53.26
C ALA A 47 -10.73 -24.38 52.75
N THR A 48 -9.79 -24.23 53.68
CA THR A 48 -8.40 -23.83 53.42
C THR A 48 -7.65 -24.81 52.51
N GLU A 49 -7.93 -26.11 52.62
CA GLU A 49 -7.29 -27.16 51.81
C GLU A 49 -7.69 -27.06 50.32
N SER A 50 -8.97 -26.85 50.03
CA SER A 50 -9.45 -26.67 48.65
C SER A 50 -9.02 -25.34 48.04
N ALA A 51 -8.92 -24.28 48.85
CA ALA A 51 -8.46 -22.97 48.39
C ALA A 51 -7.03 -23.04 47.84
N ALA A 52 -6.11 -23.73 48.53
CA ALA A 52 -4.74 -23.89 48.08
C ALA A 52 -4.65 -24.61 46.72
N ILE A 53 -5.48 -25.63 46.50
CA ILE A 53 -5.55 -26.38 45.23
C ILE A 53 -6.02 -25.45 44.10
N TYR A 54 -7.11 -24.70 44.29
CA TYR A 54 -7.61 -23.78 43.27
C TYR A 54 -6.61 -22.68 42.91
N LEU A 55 -5.86 -22.17 43.88
CA LEU A 55 -4.81 -21.17 43.63
C LEU A 55 -3.66 -21.77 42.79
N LEU A 56 -3.22 -23.00 43.08
CA LEU A 56 -2.21 -23.70 42.29
C LEU A 56 -2.70 -23.93 40.85
N LEU A 57 -3.92 -24.41 40.68
CA LEU A 57 -4.54 -24.58 39.36
C LEU A 57 -4.70 -23.25 38.61
N ALA A 58 -5.05 -22.16 39.29
CA ALA A 58 -5.10 -20.83 38.69
C ALA A 58 -3.72 -20.39 38.18
N GLY A 59 -2.67 -20.59 38.98
CA GLY A 59 -1.30 -20.27 38.57
C GLY A 59 -0.82 -21.12 37.39
N LEU A 60 -1.06 -22.44 37.43
CA LEU A 60 -0.64 -23.37 36.38
C LEU A 60 -1.42 -23.13 35.07
N SER A 61 -2.73 -22.90 35.16
CA SER A 61 -3.55 -22.54 33.99
C SER A 61 -3.18 -21.18 33.42
N LEU A 62 -2.75 -20.22 34.23
CA LEU A 62 -2.25 -18.93 33.75
C LEU A 62 -0.95 -19.10 32.97
N ALA A 63 0.00 -19.88 33.51
CA ALA A 63 1.26 -20.17 32.83
C ALA A 63 1.03 -20.92 31.50
N ALA A 64 0.19 -21.95 31.50
CA ALA A 64 -0.16 -22.71 30.31
C ALA A 64 -0.92 -21.85 29.28
N GLY A 65 -1.90 -21.07 29.72
CA GLY A 65 -2.70 -20.18 28.87
C GLY A 65 -1.86 -19.06 28.25
N ALA A 66 -0.90 -18.49 29.01
CA ALA A 66 0.04 -17.50 28.50
C ALA A 66 0.98 -18.09 27.45
N ALA A 67 1.53 -19.29 27.67
CA ALA A 67 2.39 -19.97 26.70
C ALA A 67 1.64 -20.26 25.39
N LEU A 68 0.41 -20.78 25.49
CA LEU A 68 -0.45 -21.05 24.34
C LEU A 68 -0.86 -19.75 23.61
N GLY A 69 -1.20 -18.69 24.37
CA GLY A 69 -1.53 -17.38 23.83
C GLY A 69 -0.38 -16.74 23.07
N LEU A 70 0.85 -16.86 23.58
CA LEU A 70 2.06 -16.41 22.89
C LEU A 70 2.28 -17.19 21.59
N LEU A 71 2.10 -18.52 21.59
CA LEU A 71 2.22 -19.35 20.40
C LEU A 71 1.21 -18.91 19.31
N ILE A 72 -0.06 -18.75 19.68
CA ILE A 72 -1.12 -18.34 18.74
C ILE A 72 -0.85 -16.91 18.24
N SER A 73 -0.46 -15.99 19.12
CA SER A 73 -0.09 -14.62 18.76
C SER A 73 1.06 -14.60 17.75
N LEU A 74 2.10 -15.41 17.96
CA LEU A 74 3.22 -15.54 17.04
C LEU A 74 2.76 -16.04 15.66
N ILE A 75 1.92 -17.08 15.61
CA ILE A 75 1.36 -17.62 14.37
C ILE A 75 0.56 -16.54 13.63
N LEU A 76 -0.29 -15.77 14.33
CA LEU A 76 -1.08 -14.70 13.73
C LEU A 76 -0.21 -13.56 13.19
N VAL A 77 0.89 -13.21 13.87
CA VAL A 77 1.84 -12.22 13.37
C VAL A 77 2.52 -12.70 12.09
N ILE A 78 2.93 -13.97 12.02
CA ILE A 78 3.52 -14.57 10.82
C ILE A 78 2.50 -14.59 9.68
N TYR A 79 1.28 -15.06 9.95
CA TYR A 79 0.19 -15.08 8.98
C TYR A 79 -0.11 -13.67 8.44
N ARG A 80 -0.20 -12.66 9.32
CA ARG A 80 -0.40 -11.26 8.92
C ARG A 80 0.71 -10.78 7.99
N ARG A 81 1.97 -11.09 8.28
CA ARG A 81 3.10 -10.71 7.42
C ARG A 81 2.98 -11.35 6.04
N HIS A 82 2.64 -12.63 5.98
CA HIS A 82 2.48 -13.34 4.70
C HIS A 82 1.29 -12.79 3.90
N TRP A 83 0.15 -12.57 4.55
CA TRP A 83 -1.05 -12.00 3.93
C TRP A 83 -0.80 -10.59 3.38
N LEU A 84 -0.13 -9.72 4.13
CA LEU A 84 0.22 -8.37 3.66
C LEU A 84 1.17 -8.40 2.45
N ALA A 85 2.11 -9.36 2.41
CA ALA A 85 2.99 -9.53 1.27
C ALA A 85 2.19 -9.94 0.01
N GLN A 86 1.29 -10.92 0.15
CA GLN A 86 0.42 -11.35 -0.94
C GLN A 86 -0.51 -10.22 -1.43
N LEU A 87 -1.10 -9.46 -0.51
CA LEU A 87 -1.95 -8.31 -0.85
C LEU A 87 -1.17 -7.27 -1.66
N ARG A 88 0.03 -6.90 -1.21
CA ARG A 88 0.90 -5.95 -1.93
C ARG A 88 1.28 -6.44 -3.32
N ASP A 89 1.49 -7.74 -3.49
CA ASP A 89 1.82 -8.32 -4.79
C ASP A 89 0.62 -8.33 -5.75
N ARG A 90 -0.60 -8.55 -5.25
CA ARG A 90 -1.84 -8.41 -6.03
C ARG A 90 -2.12 -6.96 -6.42
N LEU A 91 -1.99 -6.01 -5.49
CA LEU A 91 -2.13 -4.58 -5.80
C LEU A 91 -1.10 -4.14 -6.84
N ALA A 92 0.13 -4.65 -6.74
CA ALA A 92 1.18 -4.33 -7.69
C ALA A 92 0.98 -4.95 -9.09
N SER A 93 0.26 -6.08 -9.22
CA SER A 93 -0.06 -6.62 -10.55
C SER A 93 -1.05 -5.75 -11.31
N ASP A 94 -1.94 -5.07 -10.59
CA ASP A 94 -3.05 -4.31 -11.16
C ASP A 94 -2.73 -2.82 -11.33
N GLY A 95 -1.51 -2.42 -10.95
CA GLY A 95 -1.05 -1.03 -10.85
C GLY A 95 -1.47 -0.39 -9.54
N ILE A 96 -0.52 0.23 -8.84
CA ILE A 96 -0.78 0.90 -7.57
C ILE A 96 -1.49 2.22 -7.87
N THR A 97 -2.59 2.49 -7.17
CA THR A 97 -3.33 3.77 -7.22
C THR A 97 -2.97 4.68 -6.04
N ALA A 98 -3.27 5.99 -6.12
CA ALA A 98 -3.02 6.96 -5.03
C ALA A 98 -3.55 6.48 -3.66
N ASN A 99 -4.77 5.94 -3.63
CA ASN A 99 -5.41 5.45 -2.41
C ASN A 99 -4.73 4.21 -1.81
N GLU A 100 -3.98 3.46 -2.63
CA GLU A 100 -3.29 2.24 -2.22
C GLU A 100 -1.87 2.51 -1.70
N VAL A 101 -1.30 3.69 -1.96
CA VAL A 101 0.06 4.08 -1.52
C VAL A 101 0.26 3.90 -0.01
N VAL A 102 -0.79 4.08 0.79
CA VAL A 102 -0.77 3.87 2.25
C VAL A 102 -0.32 2.45 2.63
N TRP A 103 -0.68 1.44 1.84
CA TRP A 103 -0.27 0.04 2.05
C TRP A 103 1.20 -0.21 1.73
N PHE A 104 1.81 0.70 0.98
CA PHE A 104 3.21 0.68 0.59
C PHE A 104 4.06 1.67 1.40
N ARG A 105 3.56 2.21 2.51
CA ARG A 105 4.29 3.18 3.35
C ARG A 105 5.67 2.70 3.82
N SER A 106 5.88 1.39 3.93
CA SER A 106 7.19 0.79 4.24
C SER A 106 8.22 0.86 3.08
N GLU A 107 7.75 1.01 1.84
CA GLU A 107 8.59 1.17 0.63
C GLU A 107 8.88 2.66 0.31
N LEU A 108 8.23 3.57 1.03
CA LEU A 108 8.50 5.01 0.93
C LEU A 108 9.74 5.38 1.74
N THR A 109 10.55 6.29 1.20
CA THR A 109 11.69 6.86 1.93
C THR A 109 11.18 7.66 3.13
N SER A 110 12.07 7.93 4.10
CA SER A 110 11.71 8.79 5.24
C SER A 110 11.35 10.21 4.78
N SER A 111 12.04 10.73 3.77
CA SER A 111 11.76 12.06 3.20
C SER A 111 10.39 12.11 2.51
N GLU A 112 10.05 11.11 1.69
CA GLU A 112 8.74 11.04 1.01
C GLU A 112 7.59 10.95 2.00
N ARG A 113 7.78 10.23 3.10
CA ARG A 113 6.77 10.16 4.17
C ARG A 113 6.55 11.50 4.86
N ALA A 114 7.64 12.21 5.17
CA ALA A 114 7.56 13.52 5.78
C ALA A 114 6.92 14.54 4.82
N ALA A 115 7.35 14.56 3.56
CA ALA A 115 6.80 15.43 2.52
C ALA A 115 5.32 15.15 2.28
N LEU A 116 4.89 13.88 2.22
CA LEU A 116 3.48 13.54 2.10
C LEU A 116 2.66 14.07 3.28
N ASP A 117 3.15 13.88 4.51
CA ASP A 117 2.46 14.33 5.72
C ASP A 117 2.37 15.88 5.77
N GLU A 118 3.39 16.60 5.30
CA GLU A 118 3.42 18.06 5.19
C GLU A 118 2.50 18.61 4.08
N ILE A 119 2.59 18.04 2.87
CA ILE A 119 1.78 18.44 1.72
C ILE A 119 0.30 18.20 2.01
N LYS A 120 -0.05 17.07 2.65
CA LYS A 120 -1.42 16.76 3.04
C LYS A 120 -2.02 17.78 4.01
N GLN A 121 -1.20 18.39 4.87
CA GLN A 121 -1.63 19.44 5.79
C GLN A 121 -1.75 20.80 5.09
N THR A 122 -0.87 21.08 4.13
CA THR A 122 -0.76 22.41 3.52
C THR A 122 -1.72 22.58 2.34
N ASN A 123 -1.76 21.60 1.42
CA ASN A 123 -2.50 21.69 0.16
C ASN A 123 -3.05 20.31 -0.26
N PRO A 124 -4.35 20.01 -0.03
CA PRO A 124 -4.92 18.70 -0.33
C PRO A 124 -4.90 18.35 -1.82
N LEU A 125 -5.00 19.34 -2.72
CA LEU A 125 -4.93 19.12 -4.17
C LEU A 125 -3.54 18.67 -4.62
N LEU A 126 -2.48 19.27 -4.06
CA LEU A 126 -1.10 18.83 -4.32
C LEU A 126 -0.82 17.46 -3.71
N ALA A 127 -1.49 17.11 -2.62
CA ALA A 127 -1.34 15.81 -1.98
C ALA A 127 -1.82 14.68 -2.88
N ASP A 128 -2.90 14.87 -3.64
CA ASP A 128 -3.43 13.86 -4.58
C ASP A 128 -2.45 13.62 -5.73
N ALA A 129 -1.98 14.69 -6.37
CA ALA A 129 -0.95 14.62 -7.41
C ALA A 129 0.37 13.98 -6.91
N TYR A 130 0.75 14.26 -5.66
CA TYR A 130 1.91 13.63 -5.02
C TYR A 130 1.68 12.14 -4.79
N LEU A 131 0.49 11.74 -4.34
CA LEU A 131 0.13 10.33 -4.15
C LEU A 131 0.11 9.56 -5.47
N ASP A 132 -0.45 10.13 -6.54
CA ASP A 132 -0.43 9.51 -7.88
C ASP A 132 1.00 9.34 -8.40
N THR A 133 1.84 10.36 -8.22
CA THR A 133 3.25 10.30 -8.63
C THR A 133 4.01 9.24 -7.81
N LEU A 134 3.74 9.14 -6.50
CA LEU A 134 4.27 8.08 -5.65
C LEU A 134 3.81 6.70 -6.10
N ALA A 135 2.53 6.55 -6.45
CA ALA A 135 1.96 5.30 -6.94
C ALA A 135 2.64 4.85 -8.24
N SER A 136 2.86 5.78 -9.18
CA SER A 136 3.62 5.55 -10.40
C SER A 136 5.06 5.13 -10.13
N ARG A 137 5.77 5.84 -9.22
CA ARG A 137 7.14 5.49 -8.79
C ARG A 137 7.21 4.08 -8.20
N LEU A 138 6.29 3.75 -7.30
CA LEU A 138 6.25 2.44 -6.64
C LEU A 138 5.97 1.31 -7.64
N THR A 139 5.03 1.54 -8.56
CA THR A 139 4.70 0.59 -9.64
C THR A 139 5.93 0.33 -10.51
N ALA A 140 6.60 1.38 -10.99
CA ALA A 140 7.81 1.27 -11.80
C ALA A 140 8.95 0.53 -11.05
N SER A 141 9.19 0.90 -9.79
CA SER A 141 10.18 0.23 -8.92
C SER A 141 9.91 -1.27 -8.78
N ARG A 142 8.64 -1.65 -8.60
CA ARG A 142 8.24 -3.05 -8.48
C ARG A 142 8.38 -3.81 -9.79
N ILE A 143 8.00 -3.23 -10.92
CA ILE A 143 8.24 -3.82 -12.25
C ILE A 143 9.72 -4.11 -12.44
N ILE A 144 10.61 -3.15 -12.14
CA ILE A 144 12.07 -3.36 -12.22
C ILE A 144 12.52 -4.53 -11.34
N SER A 145 12.05 -4.60 -10.08
CA SER A 145 12.41 -5.68 -9.15
C SER A 145 11.91 -7.05 -9.63
N ARG A 146 10.72 -7.11 -10.22
CA ARG A 146 10.09 -8.33 -10.75
C ARG A 146 10.82 -8.79 -12.00
N SER A 147 11.05 -7.90 -12.96
CA SER A 147 11.78 -8.20 -14.19
C SER A 147 13.18 -8.73 -13.89
N LYS A 148 13.90 -8.15 -12.92
CA LYS A 148 15.22 -8.69 -12.48
C LYS A 148 15.13 -10.15 -12.01
N ARG A 149 14.12 -10.50 -11.20
CA ARG A 149 13.93 -11.87 -10.71
C ARG A 149 13.56 -12.84 -11.83
N GLU A 150 12.70 -12.41 -12.75
CA GLU A 150 12.30 -13.24 -13.90
C GLU A 150 13.45 -13.44 -14.90
N ILE A 151 14.25 -12.41 -15.17
CA ILE A 151 15.47 -12.52 -16.00
C ILE A 151 16.41 -13.59 -15.43
N LEU A 152 16.65 -13.59 -14.11
CA LEU A 152 17.48 -14.63 -13.47
C LEU A 152 16.89 -16.04 -13.59
N LYS A 153 15.57 -16.19 -13.54
CA LYS A 153 14.91 -17.49 -13.74
C LYS A 153 15.05 -17.96 -15.18
N VAL A 154 14.81 -17.07 -16.14
CA VAL A 154 14.97 -17.34 -17.58
C VAL A 154 16.42 -17.70 -17.89
N GLU A 155 17.39 -16.96 -17.36
CA GLU A 155 18.82 -17.23 -17.53
C GLU A 155 19.23 -18.61 -16.99
N ARG A 156 18.71 -19.01 -15.82
CA ARG A 156 18.90 -20.38 -15.31
C ARG A 156 18.28 -21.44 -16.22
N ARG A 157 17.12 -21.15 -16.84
CA ARG A 157 16.47 -22.07 -17.80
C ARG A 157 17.26 -22.17 -19.10
N ILE A 158 17.78 -21.06 -19.63
CA ILE A 158 18.67 -21.03 -20.79
C ILE A 158 19.91 -21.89 -20.54
N ASN A 159 20.56 -21.71 -19.39
CA ASN A 159 21.74 -22.51 -19.03
C ASN A 159 21.43 -24.01 -18.93
N ARG A 160 20.25 -24.38 -18.41
CA ARG A 160 19.80 -25.79 -18.38
C ARG A 160 19.49 -26.35 -19.78
N ALA A 161 18.80 -25.59 -20.62
CA ALA A 161 18.52 -26.00 -22.00
C ALA A 161 19.82 -26.23 -22.78
N ARG A 162 20.80 -25.32 -22.62
CA ARG A 162 22.11 -25.43 -23.24
C ARG A 162 22.85 -26.71 -22.85
N THR A 163 22.70 -27.19 -21.61
CA THR A 163 23.34 -28.45 -21.17
C THR A 163 22.69 -29.71 -21.73
N LEU A 164 21.44 -29.64 -22.20
CA LEU A 164 20.73 -30.81 -22.74
C LEU A 164 21.12 -31.13 -24.19
N GLY A 165 21.47 -30.12 -24.99
CA GLY A 165 22.04 -30.29 -26.34
C GLY A 165 21.12 -31.00 -27.35
N THR A 166 19.81 -31.14 -27.07
CA THR A 166 18.85 -31.75 -27.99
C THR A 166 18.32 -30.73 -28.99
N ASN A 167 17.82 -31.17 -30.15
CA ASN A 167 17.20 -30.27 -31.13
C ASN A 167 15.99 -29.51 -30.56
N GLU A 168 15.20 -30.14 -29.69
CA GLU A 168 14.10 -29.50 -28.96
C GLU A 168 14.61 -28.42 -27.97
N ALA A 169 15.79 -28.64 -27.37
CA ALA A 169 16.40 -27.66 -26.47
C ALA A 169 16.86 -26.39 -27.22
N ASN A 170 17.22 -26.49 -28.50
CA ASN A 170 17.58 -25.31 -29.32
C ASN A 170 16.37 -24.40 -29.57
N ALA A 171 15.20 -24.98 -29.89
CA ALA A 171 13.97 -24.20 -30.07
C ALA A 171 13.53 -23.51 -28.76
N LEU A 172 13.56 -24.25 -27.64
CA LEU A 172 13.28 -23.69 -26.31
C LEU A 172 14.28 -22.60 -25.92
N GLN A 173 15.57 -22.76 -26.24
CA GLN A 173 16.59 -21.75 -25.98
C GLN A 173 16.26 -20.44 -26.72
N GLN A 174 15.89 -20.52 -28.00
CA GLN A 174 15.55 -19.34 -28.79
C GLN A 174 14.31 -18.62 -28.23
N GLU A 175 13.28 -19.36 -27.79
CA GLU A 175 12.11 -18.78 -27.12
C GLU A 175 12.50 -18.07 -25.81
N LEU A 176 13.31 -18.70 -24.97
CA LEU A 176 13.77 -18.14 -23.70
C LEU A 176 14.67 -16.89 -23.90
N GLU A 177 15.47 -16.85 -24.96
CA GLU A 177 16.24 -15.67 -25.34
C GLU A 177 15.31 -14.53 -25.79
N GLY A 178 14.27 -14.84 -26.56
CA GLY A 178 13.19 -13.90 -26.89
C GLY A 178 12.54 -13.32 -25.64
N ASP A 179 12.16 -14.17 -24.68
CA ASP A 179 11.55 -13.73 -23.43
C ASP A 179 12.50 -12.89 -22.56
N ARG A 180 13.80 -13.23 -22.53
CA ARG A 180 14.82 -12.41 -21.86
C ARG A 180 14.86 -10.99 -22.45
N THR A 181 14.89 -10.86 -23.78
CA THR A 181 14.93 -9.54 -24.42
C THR A 181 13.67 -8.71 -24.13
N ARG A 182 12.48 -9.33 -24.16
CA ARG A 182 11.22 -8.67 -23.78
C ARG A 182 11.25 -8.19 -22.32
N LEU A 183 11.73 -9.03 -21.40
CA LEU A 183 11.86 -8.66 -19.99
C LEU A 183 12.85 -7.50 -19.78
N ASP A 184 13.94 -7.46 -20.55
CA ASP A 184 14.90 -6.37 -20.53
C ASP A 184 14.30 -5.06 -21.06
N GLN A 185 13.52 -5.10 -22.14
CA GLN A 185 12.79 -3.93 -22.64
C GLN A 185 11.79 -3.40 -21.61
N ILE A 186 11.00 -4.27 -20.98
CA ILE A 186 10.06 -3.89 -19.90
C ILE A 186 10.82 -3.22 -18.75
N ARG A 187 12.00 -3.76 -18.39
CA ARG A 187 12.86 -3.20 -17.34
C ARG A 187 13.39 -1.82 -17.72
N GLN A 188 13.81 -1.61 -18.97
CA GLN A 188 14.28 -0.32 -19.47
C GLN A 188 13.16 0.72 -19.44
N ASN A 189 11.99 0.42 -20.00
CA ASN A 189 10.83 1.31 -19.96
C ASN A 189 10.45 1.67 -18.51
N ALA A 190 10.44 0.68 -17.61
CA ALA A 190 10.15 0.93 -16.20
C ALA A 190 11.20 1.82 -15.51
N ASN A 191 12.48 1.74 -15.88
CA ASN A 191 13.50 2.66 -15.39
C ASN A 191 13.24 4.09 -15.87
N GLU A 192 12.85 4.28 -17.13
CA GLU A 192 12.50 5.61 -17.65
C GLU A 192 11.31 6.20 -16.89
N HIS A 193 10.25 5.42 -16.68
CA HIS A 193 9.10 5.84 -15.87
C HIS A 193 9.49 6.17 -14.43
N LEU A 194 10.36 5.39 -13.82
CA LEU A 194 10.85 5.65 -12.47
C LEU A 194 11.62 6.98 -12.39
N MET A 195 12.47 7.27 -13.37
CA MET A 195 13.20 8.54 -13.42
C MET A 195 12.26 9.72 -13.60
N LYS A 196 11.28 9.61 -14.52
CA LYS A 196 10.23 10.62 -14.72
C LYS A 196 9.46 10.90 -13.43
N ALA A 197 8.98 9.85 -12.76
CA ALA A 197 8.23 9.99 -11.51
C ALA A 197 9.08 10.63 -10.39
N ARG A 198 10.38 10.31 -10.30
CA ARG A 198 11.28 10.95 -9.32
C ARG A 198 11.46 12.44 -9.59
N THR A 199 11.66 12.82 -10.85
CA THR A 199 11.76 14.23 -11.23
C THR A 199 10.47 14.99 -10.90
N GLN A 200 9.30 14.38 -11.17
CA GLN A 200 8.00 14.95 -10.81
C GLN A 200 7.86 15.13 -9.29
N LEU A 201 8.24 14.14 -8.47
CA LEU A 201 8.21 14.28 -7.01
C LEU A 201 9.08 15.45 -6.53
N GLN A 202 10.29 15.60 -7.06
CA GLN A 202 11.17 16.72 -6.72
C GLN A 202 10.57 18.08 -7.10
N VAL A 203 9.89 18.16 -8.24
CA VAL A 203 9.19 19.39 -8.65
C VAL A 203 8.02 19.69 -7.71
N ILE A 204 7.23 18.68 -7.33
CA ILE A 204 6.12 18.86 -6.39
C ILE A 204 6.63 19.27 -5.01
N GLU A 205 7.71 18.65 -4.51
CA GLU A 205 8.35 19.00 -3.24
C GLU A 205 8.91 20.44 -3.26
N ALA A 206 9.56 20.84 -4.36
CA ALA A 206 10.02 22.21 -4.56
C ALA A 206 8.87 23.22 -4.64
N THR A 207 7.73 22.80 -5.20
CA THR A 207 6.51 23.62 -5.29
C THR A 207 5.84 23.77 -3.93
N ALA A 208 5.73 22.68 -3.17
CA ALA A 208 5.15 22.65 -1.84
C ALA A 208 5.96 23.49 -0.84
N SER A 209 7.29 23.38 -0.86
CA SER A 209 8.18 24.16 0.01
C SER A 209 8.16 25.66 -0.26
N ARG A 210 7.71 26.10 -1.43
CA ARG A 210 7.70 27.52 -1.82
C ARG A 210 6.50 28.34 -1.33
N LYS A 211 5.53 27.78 -0.57
CA LYS A 211 4.30 28.49 -0.13
C LYS A 211 3.70 29.35 -1.26
N LEU A 212 3.48 28.76 -2.43
CA LEU A 212 2.94 29.46 -3.59
C LEU A 212 1.46 29.84 -3.39
N ASN A 213 1.05 30.93 -4.04
CA ASN A 213 -0.35 31.37 -4.07
C ASN A 213 -1.17 30.42 -4.99
N GLU A 214 -2.43 30.12 -4.66
CA GLU A 214 -3.23 29.07 -5.33
C GLU A 214 -3.27 29.17 -6.88
N THR A 215 -3.21 30.40 -7.40
CA THR A 215 -3.18 30.69 -8.85
C THR A 215 -1.90 30.23 -9.54
N GLU A 216 -0.76 30.30 -8.85
CA GLU A 216 0.54 29.86 -9.39
C GLU A 216 0.66 28.34 -9.35
N THR A 217 0.11 27.70 -8.31
CA THR A 217 0.00 26.24 -8.20
C THR A 217 -0.85 25.66 -9.34
N ASN A 218 -2.00 26.27 -9.64
CA ASN A 218 -2.88 25.83 -10.74
C ASN A 218 -2.22 25.97 -12.12
N LEU A 219 -1.52 27.07 -12.37
CA LEU A 219 -0.83 27.29 -13.65
C LEU A 219 0.33 26.30 -13.85
N MET A 220 0.98 25.89 -12.76
CA MET A 220 2.07 24.93 -12.79
C MET A 220 1.57 23.48 -12.92
N MET A 221 0.45 23.13 -12.27
CA MET A 221 -0.26 21.86 -12.48
C MET A 221 -0.76 21.73 -13.93
N GLN A 222 -1.25 22.82 -14.52
CA GLN A 222 -1.63 22.85 -15.94
C GLN A 222 -0.42 22.63 -16.86
N ARG A 223 0.75 23.17 -16.51
CA ARG A 223 1.99 22.93 -17.26
C ARG A 223 2.49 21.49 -17.13
N LEU A 224 2.40 20.90 -15.92
CA LEU A 224 2.72 19.50 -15.67
C LEU A 224 1.78 18.56 -16.42
N GLY A 225 0.48 18.84 -16.44
CA GLY A 225 -0.52 18.10 -17.23
C GLY A 225 -0.40 18.32 -18.74
N SER A 226 0.14 19.45 -19.19
CA SER A 226 0.40 19.70 -20.62
C SER A 226 1.68 19.04 -21.15
N ALA A 227 2.58 18.61 -20.26
CA ALA A 227 3.75 17.80 -20.62
C ALA A 227 3.41 16.30 -20.71
N GLU A 228 2.14 15.95 -20.50
CA GLU A 228 1.62 14.58 -20.48
C GLU A 228 0.87 14.30 -21.79
N ASP A 229 1.57 13.69 -22.74
CA ASP A 229 1.03 13.28 -24.04
C ASP A 229 -0.03 12.14 -23.96
N THR A 230 -0.61 11.84 -22.78
CA THR A 230 -1.53 10.69 -22.61
C THR A 230 -2.61 10.83 -21.52
N LEU A 231 -3.15 12.01 -21.18
CA LEU A 231 -4.28 12.07 -20.23
C LEU A 231 -5.40 13.09 -20.60
N PRO A 232 -6.24 12.76 -21.61
CA PRO A 232 -7.38 13.61 -21.98
C PRO A 232 -8.44 13.74 -20.87
N LEU A 233 -8.54 12.80 -19.92
CA LEU A 233 -9.65 12.75 -18.96
C LEU A 233 -9.51 13.74 -17.78
N VAL A 234 -8.31 13.95 -17.26
CA VAL A 234 -8.08 14.85 -16.11
C VAL A 234 -8.17 16.32 -16.52
N LEU A 235 -7.72 16.64 -17.73
CA LEU A 235 -7.88 17.96 -18.35
C LEU A 235 -9.35 18.27 -18.66
N GLU A 236 -10.14 17.26 -19.03
CA GLU A 236 -11.58 17.40 -19.25
C GLU A 236 -12.33 17.66 -17.93
N ILE A 237 -11.96 16.97 -16.84
CA ILE A 237 -12.53 17.22 -15.51
C ILE A 237 -12.17 18.62 -14.99
N ALA A 238 -10.91 19.04 -15.12
CA ALA A 238 -10.47 20.37 -14.71
C ALA A 238 -11.14 21.49 -15.55
N ARG A 239 -11.36 21.25 -16.85
CA ARG A 239 -12.13 22.17 -17.71
C ARG A 239 -13.60 22.23 -17.32
N MET A 240 -14.22 21.08 -17.05
CA MET A 240 -15.63 21.02 -16.62
C MET A 240 -15.83 21.74 -15.29
N GLU A 241 -14.92 21.58 -14.33
CA GLU A 241 -14.99 22.28 -13.04
C GLU A 241 -14.81 23.79 -13.20
N GLN A 242 -13.89 24.22 -14.07
CA GLN A 242 -13.68 25.64 -14.35
C GLN A 242 -14.85 26.28 -15.11
N GLN A 243 -15.57 25.49 -15.90
CA GLN A 243 -16.77 25.93 -16.61
C GLN A 243 -17.94 26.10 -15.64
N VAL A 244 -18.14 25.16 -14.72
CA VAL A 244 -19.14 25.26 -13.63
C VAL A 244 -18.88 26.47 -12.72
N LEU A 245 -17.60 26.77 -12.41
CA LEU A 245 -17.24 27.94 -11.61
C LEU A 245 -17.45 29.27 -12.35
N ARG A 246 -17.31 29.29 -13.68
CA ARG A 246 -17.61 30.49 -14.49
C ARG A 246 -19.10 30.72 -14.60
N GLU A 247 -19.88 29.68 -14.86
CA GLU A 247 -21.35 29.75 -14.91
C GLU A 247 -21.91 30.21 -13.56
N SER A 248 -21.42 29.66 -12.44
CA SER A 248 -21.84 30.08 -11.10
C SER A 248 -21.48 31.53 -10.78
N ARG A 249 -20.38 32.05 -11.34
CA ARG A 249 -19.93 33.44 -11.13
C ARG A 249 -20.70 34.43 -11.99
N ASP A 250 -21.08 34.04 -13.20
CA ASP A 250 -21.86 34.86 -14.12
C ASP A 250 -23.33 34.91 -13.66
N ASP A 251 -23.88 33.81 -13.15
CA ASP A 251 -25.21 33.79 -12.51
C ASP A 251 -25.27 34.69 -11.27
N HIS A 252 -24.21 34.72 -10.46
CA HIS A 252 -24.16 35.59 -9.28
C HIS A 252 -24.07 37.08 -9.66
N LYS A 253 -23.42 37.43 -10.78
CA LYS A 253 -23.36 38.81 -11.29
C LYS A 253 -24.68 39.29 -11.90
N LEU A 254 -25.43 38.38 -12.53
CA LEU A 254 -26.74 38.69 -13.09
C LEU A 254 -27.76 39.00 -11.99
N GLN A 255 -27.70 38.30 -10.86
CA GLN A 255 -28.55 38.60 -9.69
C GLN A 255 -28.21 39.94 -9.02
N SER A 256 -26.93 40.33 -8.96
CA SER A 256 -26.51 41.61 -8.35
C SER A 256 -26.75 42.85 -9.22
N SER A 257 -27.25 42.68 -10.46
CA SER A 257 -27.55 43.78 -11.38
C SER A 257 -29.06 44.05 -11.51
N THR A 258 -29.89 43.30 -10.78
CA THR A 258 -31.36 43.42 -10.74
C THR A 258 -31.91 43.98 -9.41
N ASP A 259 -31.02 44.31 -8.47
CA ASP A 259 -31.30 45.11 -7.26
C ASP A 259 -30.67 46.51 -7.40
#